data_AF-A0AAV9Q7A3-F1
#
_entry.id   AF-A0AAV9Q7A3-F1
#
_cell.length_a   1.000
_cell.length_b   1.000
_cell.length_c   1.000
_cell.angle_alpha   90.00
_cell.angle_beta   90.00
_cell.angle_gamma   90.00
#
_symmetry.space_group_name_H-M   'P 1'
#
loop_
_entity.id
_entity.type
_entity.pdbx_description
1 polymer ?
#
loop_
_entity_poly.entity_id
_entity_poly.type
_entity_poly.pdbx_seq_one_letter_code
_entity_poly.pdbx_strand_id
1 'polypeptide(L)' 'MVPESLQLLQQDSQFVLQPNPARRLAELNEYLDEFYSAYATIIDAGDWYQKNAFADATPDEEPHIWTEL' A
#
# COMPACT_ATOMS: atom_id res chain seq x y z
N MET A 1 5.06 -11.70 -4.65
CA MET A 1 6.47 -11.93 -4.25
C MET A 1 7.07 -10.56 -3.98
N VAL A 2 7.73 -10.33 -2.85
CA VAL A 2 8.36 -9.03 -2.54
C VAL A 2 9.72 -8.97 -3.27
N PRO A 3 10.04 -7.88 -4.00
CA PRO A 3 11.34 -7.73 -4.67
C PRO A 3 12.50 -7.79 -3.69
N GLU A 4 13.65 -8.32 -4.10
CA GLU A 4 14.87 -8.33 -3.24
C GLU A 4 15.34 -6.92 -2.85
N SER A 5 14.96 -5.90 -3.63
CA SER A 5 15.21 -4.49 -3.33
C SER A 5 14.32 -3.91 -2.22
N LEU A 6 13.31 -4.66 -1.76
CA LEU A 6 12.37 -4.27 -0.72
C LEU A 6 12.34 -5.31 0.38
N GLN A 7 12.30 -4.85 1.63
CA GLN A 7 12.14 -5.69 2.80
C GLN A 7 10.74 -5.44 3.38
N LEU A 8 9.98 -6.53 3.53
CA LEU A 8 8.72 -6.51 4.27
C LEU A 8 9.02 -6.78 5.74
N LEU A 9 8.70 -5.82 6.60
CA LEU A 9 8.84 -5.91 8.05
C LEU A 9 7.45 -5.95 8.68
N GLN A 10 7.25 -6.83 9.64
CA GLN A 10 6.08 -6.78 10.50
C GLN A 10 6.42 -5.90 11.72
N GLN A 11 5.67 -4.83 11.92
CA GLN A 11 5.74 -3.99 13.12
C GLN A 11 4.38 -4.04 13.81
N ASP A 12 4.34 -4.70 14.96
CA ASP A 12 3.11 -4.96 15.73
C ASP A 12 2.02 -5.64 14.87
N SER A 13 0.99 -4.88 14.53
CA SER A 13 -0.16 -5.30 13.71
C SER A 13 -0.09 -4.81 12.26
N GLN A 14 1.00 -4.15 11.86
CA GLN A 14 1.18 -3.51 10.56
C GLN A 14 2.34 -4.13 9.78
N PHE A 15 2.27 -4.02 8.46
CA PHE A 15 3.36 -4.39 7.56
C PHE A 15 3.98 -3.13 6.97
N VAL A 16 5.31 -3.03 7.06
CA VAL A 16 6.10 -1.93 6.53
C VAL A 16 6.98 -2.44 5.40
N LEU A 17 6.91 -1.81 4.24
CA LEU A 17 7.83 -2.01 3.13
C LEU A 17 8.96 -0.98 3.23
N GLN A 18 10.20 -1.45 3.37
CA GLN A 18 11.38 -0.61 3.42
C GLN A 18 12.36 -0.93 2.29
N PRO A 19 13.11 0.06 1.77
CA PRO A 19 14.18 -0.19 0.81
C PRO A 19 15.30 -1.03 1.43
N ASN A 20 15.81 -2.00 0.68
CA ASN A 20 16.99 -2.77 1.03
C ASN A 20 17.97 -2.86 -0.16
N PRO A 21 19.19 -2.30 -0.09
CA PRO A 21 19.75 -1.47 0.99
C PRO A 21 19.15 -0.05 1.02
N ALA A 22 19.55 0.77 2.00
CA ALA A 22 19.17 2.18 2.07
C ALA A 22 19.53 2.91 0.76
N ARG A 23 18.52 3.53 0.14
CA ARG A 23 18.62 4.21 -1.17
C ARG A 23 18.14 5.65 -1.05
N ARG A 24 18.50 6.48 -2.03
CA ARG A 24 17.93 7.83 -2.13
C ARG A 24 16.44 7.73 -2.50
N LEU A 25 15.64 8.68 -2.03
CA LEU A 25 14.19 8.69 -2.27
C LEU A 25 13.84 8.62 -3.78
N ALA A 26 14.57 9.33 -4.63
CA ALA A 26 14.34 9.31 -6.08
C ALA A 26 14.54 7.90 -6.67
N GLU A 27 15.61 7.20 -6.27
CA GLU A 27 15.90 5.84 -6.73
C GLU A 27 14.85 4.86 -6.20
N LEU A 28 14.41 5.01 -4.94
CA LEU A 28 13.35 4.18 -4.39
C LEU A 28 12.04 4.34 -5.16
N ASN A 29 11.66 5.58 -5.51
CA ASN A 29 10.45 5.84 -6.27
C ASN A 29 10.50 5.18 -7.65
N GLU A 30 11.63 5.25 -8.36
CA GLU A 30 11.79 4.58 -9.65
C GLU A 30 11.61 3.05 -9.53
N TYR A 31 12.18 2.42 -8.49
CA TYR A 31 12.00 0.99 -8.24
C TYR A 31 10.56 0.63 -7.88
N LEU A 32 9.88 1.45 -7.09
CA LEU A 32 8.48 1.23 -6.74
C LEU A 32 7.59 1.39 -7.97
N ASP A 33 7.84 2.39 -8.82
CA ASP A 33 7.12 2.59 -10.07
C ASP A 33 7.27 1.38 -11.00
N GLU A 34 8.50 0.86 -11.17
CA GLU A 34 8.74 -0.35 -11.95
C GLU A 34 8.02 -1.56 -11.33
N PHE A 35 8.10 -1.72 -10.01
CA PHE A 35 7.46 -2.83 -9.31
C PHE A 35 5.94 -2.78 -9.44
N TYR A 36 5.32 -1.64 -9.19
CA TYR A 36 3.87 -1.49 -9.34
C TYR A 36 3.44 -1.61 -10.80
N SER A 37 4.22 -1.10 -11.75
CA SER A 37 3.94 -1.28 -13.19
C SER A 37 3.93 -2.76 -13.60
N ALA A 38 4.86 -3.56 -13.07
CA ALA A 38 4.99 -4.97 -13.43
C ALA A 38 4.06 -5.92 -12.65
N TYR A 39 3.75 -5.60 -11.38
CA TYR A 39 3.10 -6.53 -10.46
C TYR A 39 1.80 -6.01 -9.84
N ALA A 40 1.47 -4.73 -9.97
CA ALA A 40 0.20 -4.24 -9.46
C ALA A 40 -0.93 -4.77 -10.34
N THR A 41 -1.89 -5.45 -9.71
CA THR A 41 -3.18 -5.64 -10.35
C THR A 41 -3.94 -4.33 -10.20
N ILE A 42 -3.95 -3.52 -11.26
CA ILE A 42 -4.76 -2.31 -11.29
C ILE A 42 -6.22 -2.76 -11.42
N ILE A 43 -6.97 -2.63 -10.34
CA ILE A 43 -8.40 -2.89 -10.31
C ILE A 43 -9.06 -1.51 -10.38
N ASP A 44 -9.95 -1.31 -11.36
CA ASP A 44 -10.78 -0.11 -11.41
C ASP A 44 -11.60 -0.01 -10.11
N ALA A 45 -11.82 1.20 -9.59
CA ALA A 45 -12.60 1.43 -8.39
C ALA A 45 -13.97 0.73 -8.49
N GLY A 46 -14.63 0.81 -9.65
CA GLY A 46 -15.89 0.11 -9.90
C GLY A 46 -15.79 -1.41 -9.76
N ASP A 47 -14.75 -2.02 -10.33
CA ASP A 47 -14.50 -3.47 -10.24
C ASP A 47 -14.13 -3.89 -8.81
N TRP A 48 -13.45 -3.02 -8.07
CA TRP A 48 -13.10 -3.26 -6.67
C TRP A 48 -14.35 -3.25 -5.78
N TYR A 49 -15.26 -2.29 -5.98
CA TYR A 49 -16.54 -2.21 -5.26
C TYR A 49 -17.45 -3.41 -5.51
N GLN A 50 -17.39 -4.01 -6.71
CA GLN A 50 -18.18 -5.19 -7.02
C GLN A 50 -17.57 -6.48 -6.45
N LYS A 51 -16.24 -6.55 -6.33
CA LYS A 51 -15.52 -7.77 -5.89
C LYS A 51 -15.35 -7.86 -4.37
N ASN A 52 -15.34 -6.75 -3.66
CA ASN A 52 -15.15 -6.72 -2.21
C ASN A 52 -16.48 -6.40 -1.52
N ALA A 53 -16.73 -7.05 -0.37
CA ALA A 53 -17.89 -6.78 0.47
C ALA A 53 -17.75 -5.42 1.19
N PHE A 54 -17.67 -4.33 0.43
CA PHE A 54 -17.60 -2.96 0.95
C PHE A 54 -18.93 -2.54 1.59
N ALA A 55 -20.05 -3.12 1.14
CA ALA A 55 -21.37 -2.83 1.71
C ALA A 55 -21.47 -3.17 3.22
N ASP A 56 -20.66 -4.13 3.68
CA ASP A 56 -20.57 -4.55 5.08
C ASP A 56 -19.31 -4.02 5.79
N ALA A 57 -18.50 -3.19 5.11
CA ALA A 57 -17.29 -2.64 5.69
C ALA A 57 -17.67 -1.62 6.77
N THR A 58 -17.30 -1.91 8.01
CA THR A 58 -17.42 -0.96 9.11
C THR A 58 -16.47 0.21 8.87
N PRO A 59 -16.94 1.46 8.95
CA PRO A 59 -16.05 2.62 8.95
C PRO A 59 -15.00 2.45 10.04
N ASP A 60 -13.75 2.82 9.76
CA ASP A 60 -12.73 2.89 10.80
C ASP A 60 -13.29 3.76 11.95
N GLU A 61 -13.27 3.24 13.18
CA GLU A 61 -13.78 3.90 14.38
C GLU A 61 -12.90 5.10 14.77
N GLU A 62 -12.67 6.08 13.90
CA GLU A 62 -12.13 7.39 14.27
C GLU A 62 -12.27 8.45 13.15
N PRO A 63 -13.51 8.86 12.81
CA PRO A 63 -13.73 9.99 11.90
C PRO A 63 -13.30 11.34 12.49
N HIS A 64 -12.94 11.40 13.77
CA HIS A 64 -12.63 12.64 14.50
C HIS A 64 -11.27 13.25 14.13
N ILE A 65 -10.36 12.47 13.53
CA ILE A 65 -9.00 12.94 13.20
C ILE A 65 -8.99 13.77 11.90
N TRP A 66 -10.02 13.67 11.06
CA TRP A 66 -10.06 14.32 9.74
C TRP A 66 -10.71 15.71 9.73
N THR A 67 -11.35 16.13 10.83
CA THR A 67 -12.08 17.41 10.92
C THR A 67 -11.32 18.55 11.61
N GLU A 68 -10.09 18.32 12.09
CA GLU A 68 -9.25 19.38 12.67
C GLU A 68 -8.05 19.70 11.77
N LEU A 69 -8.33 20.45 10.69
CA LEU A 69 -7.36 21.27 9.96
C LEU A 69 -7.93 22.68 9.75
#